data_AF-A0AAU9KCK5-F1
#
_entry.id   AF-A0AAU9KCK5-F1
#
_cell.length_a   1.000
_cell.length_b   1.000
_cell.length_c   1.000
_cell.angle_alpha   90.00
_cell.angle_beta   90.00
_cell.angle_gamma   90.00
#
_symmetry.space_group_name_H-M   'P 1'
#
loop_
_entity.id
_entity.type
_entity.pdbx_description
1 polymer ?
#
loop_
_entity_poly.entity_id
_entity_poly.type
_entity_poly.pdbx_seq_one_letter_code
_entity_poly.pdbx_strand_id
1 'polypeptide(L)'
;MSEDRSPFSTHGFSVVVVRNFDGKWLAVKETRNRGWWLPAGLVDPGETFVDAAHRECLEESGIRIELKGILRVEHSVYGPTHARMRVVFFAMPIDELQIPKTIPDKESEEARWVTLDDLRRLAKGRPGLRGPELYEWGGYIEKGGMIAPLHFLCREDEPTPTPQLLSGRGNETIPRDLKSFISALERGDEASLKKAVLAGFNVNLVINDKSWTLLHLACKLNQENCVQILLLGGADIAASTHKNRNVIHFAAQSTPSTLVNVLIAAARLPNKLDLINQQDDEGNSPLHFAAASPGRAFLWEVLIENGADSNLRNQQGLKPADIASISQPGI
;
A
#
# COMPACT_ATOMS: atom_id res chain seq x y z
N MET A 1 5.67 36.79 -32.72
CA MET A 1 6.84 36.98 -31.84
C MET A 1 6.67 36.05 -30.66
N SER A 2 7.40 34.93 -30.62
CA SER A 2 7.54 34.17 -29.38
C SER A 2 8.26 35.08 -28.40
N GLU A 3 7.62 35.44 -27.28
CA GLU A 3 8.34 36.00 -26.14
C GLU A 3 9.53 35.09 -25.84
N ASP A 4 10.69 35.70 -25.59
CA ASP A 4 11.92 35.01 -25.25
C ASP A 4 11.73 34.31 -23.89
N ARG A 5 11.20 33.09 -23.92
CA ARG A 5 10.96 32.29 -22.71
C ARG A 5 12.28 31.65 -22.33
N SER A 6 12.96 32.23 -21.35
CA SER A 6 14.14 31.62 -20.75
C SER A 6 13.76 30.27 -20.12
N PRO A 7 14.55 29.21 -20.34
CA PRO A 7 14.29 27.91 -19.73
C PRO A 7 14.35 28.02 -18.21
N PHE A 8 13.40 27.37 -17.57
CA PHE A 8 13.21 27.39 -16.14
C PHE A 8 13.99 26.23 -15.50
N SER A 9 14.89 26.51 -14.55
CA SER A 9 15.77 25.49 -13.97
C SER A 9 15.05 24.67 -12.90
N THR A 10 15.13 23.34 -12.96
CA THR A 10 14.54 22.45 -11.95
C THR A 10 15.63 21.62 -11.29
N HIS A 11 15.73 21.71 -9.96
CA HIS A 11 16.67 20.91 -9.16
C HIS A 11 15.95 19.68 -8.61
N GLY A 12 16.44 18.49 -8.97
CA GLY A 12 15.94 17.22 -8.44
C GLY A 12 16.54 16.91 -7.07
N PHE A 13 15.75 16.29 -6.19
CA PHE A 13 16.20 15.81 -4.90
C PHE A 13 15.49 14.50 -4.54
N SER A 14 16.24 13.42 -4.29
CA SER A 14 15.69 12.12 -3.92
C SER A 14 15.75 11.93 -2.41
N VAL A 15 14.65 11.45 -1.83
CA VAL A 15 14.53 11.15 -0.39
C VAL A 15 14.08 9.71 -0.25
N VAL A 16 14.69 8.94 0.66
CA VAL A 16 14.37 7.53 0.84
C VAL A 16 13.93 7.23 2.26
N VAL A 17 12.71 6.69 2.40
CA VAL A 17 12.19 6.15 3.65
C VAL A 17 12.45 4.65 3.67
N VAL A 18 13.41 4.22 4.49
CA VAL A 18 13.83 2.82 4.55
C VAL A 18 13.33 2.14 5.82
N ARG A 19 12.69 0.97 5.67
CA ARG A 19 12.29 0.10 6.79
C ARG A 19 12.96 -1.26 6.66
N ASN A 20 13.56 -1.76 7.73
CA ASN A 20 14.12 -3.11 7.75
C ASN A 20 13.04 -4.18 8.05
N PHE A 21 13.44 -5.46 7.96
CA PHE A 21 12.54 -6.60 8.19
C PHE A 21 12.07 -6.73 9.65
N ASP A 22 12.80 -6.15 10.61
CA ASP A 22 12.39 -6.08 12.02
C ASP A 22 11.40 -4.94 12.31
N GLY A 23 11.01 -4.18 11.29
CA GLY A 23 10.10 -3.05 11.42
C GLY A 23 10.72 -1.76 11.94
N LYS A 24 12.06 -1.65 11.96
CA LYS A 24 12.81 -0.44 12.32
C LYS A 24 13.07 0.43 11.09
N TRP A 25 13.22 1.73 11.33
CA TRP A 25 13.44 2.77 10.32
C TRP A 25 14.93 3.13 10.23
N LEU A 26 15.42 3.43 9.03
CA LEU A 26 16.78 3.92 8.86
C LEU A 26 16.84 5.42 9.18
N ALA A 27 17.71 5.78 10.12
CA ALA A 27 18.02 7.16 10.44
C ALA A 27 19.51 7.42 10.17
N VAL A 28 19.79 8.50 9.43
CA VAL A 28 21.14 8.97 9.14
C VAL A 28 21.41 10.20 9.98
N LYS A 29 22.54 10.24 10.67
CA LYS A 29 23.02 11.42 11.37
C LYS A 29 23.90 12.24 10.45
N GLU A 30 23.38 13.36 9.98
CA GLU A 30 24.09 14.23 9.05
C GLU A 30 25.29 14.92 9.71
N THR A 31 26.29 15.25 8.90
CA THR A 31 27.43 16.06 9.33
C THR A 31 27.01 17.49 9.70
N ARG A 32 27.93 18.22 10.35
CA ARG A 32 27.76 19.63 10.73
C ARG A 32 26.60 19.87 11.70
N ASN A 33 26.32 18.89 12.57
CA ASN A 33 25.34 19.01 13.65
C ASN A 33 23.91 19.36 13.16
N ARG A 34 23.53 18.88 11.97
CA ARG A 34 22.22 19.16 11.36
C ARG A 34 21.08 18.31 11.90
N GLY A 35 21.37 17.17 12.52
CA GLY A 35 20.36 16.28 13.07
C GLY A 35 20.35 14.90 12.45
N TRP A 36 19.46 14.06 12.99
CA TRP A 36 19.06 12.80 12.37
C TRP A 36 17.98 13.04 11.33
N TRP A 37 18.10 12.40 10.17
CA TRP A 37 17.15 12.49 9.08
C TRP A 37 17.07 11.20 8.24
N LEU A 38 16.38 11.30 7.11
CA LEU A 38 16.25 10.28 6.08
C LEU A 38 17.46 10.34 5.14
N PRO A 39 17.90 9.22 4.56
CA PRO A 39 18.85 9.26 3.47
C PRO A 39 18.30 10.09 2.29
N ALA A 40 19.05 11.09 1.83
CA ALA A 40 18.57 11.99 0.79
C ALA A 40 19.66 12.88 0.17
N GLY A 41 19.54 13.17 -1.13
CA GLY A 41 20.43 14.13 -1.78
C GLY A 41 19.99 14.59 -3.16
N LEU A 42 20.87 15.35 -3.81
CA LEU A 42 20.59 15.96 -5.11
C LEU A 42 20.63 14.91 -6.21
N VAL A 43 19.80 15.12 -7.24
CA VAL A 43 19.89 14.34 -8.48
C VAL A 43 20.89 15.03 -9.39
N ASP A 44 21.95 14.31 -9.76
CA ASP A 44 23.00 14.84 -10.61
C ASP A 44 22.58 14.97 -12.08
N PRO A 45 23.23 15.84 -12.88
CA PRO A 45 22.94 15.95 -14.31
C PRO A 45 23.08 14.60 -15.04
N GLY A 46 21.99 14.13 -15.66
CA GLY A 46 21.95 12.84 -16.36
C GLY A 46 21.59 11.65 -15.47
N GLU A 47 21.44 11.85 -14.16
CA GLU A 47 20.99 10.85 -13.20
C GLU A 47 19.47 10.82 -13.11
N THR A 48 18.88 9.64 -12.90
CA THR A 48 17.45 9.53 -12.58
C THR A 48 17.19 9.71 -11.08
N PHE A 49 15.96 10.04 -10.69
CA PHE A 49 15.59 10.07 -9.26
C PHE A 49 15.82 8.71 -8.57
N VAL A 50 15.65 7.61 -9.30
CA VAL A 50 15.86 6.25 -8.80
C VAL A 50 17.34 5.99 -8.54
N ASP A 51 18.22 6.33 -9.49
CA ASP A 51 19.67 6.15 -9.33
C ASP A 51 20.21 7.00 -8.17
N ALA A 52 19.75 8.25 -8.07
CA ALA A 52 20.09 9.13 -6.95
C ALA A 52 19.63 8.54 -5.60
N ALA A 53 18.42 7.97 -5.52
CA ALA A 53 17.94 7.32 -4.31
C ALA A 53 18.83 6.15 -3.87
N HIS A 54 19.28 5.32 -4.81
CA HIS A 54 20.21 4.22 -4.51
C HIS A 54 21.59 4.73 -4.08
N ARG A 55 22.15 5.73 -4.79
CA ARG A 55 23.46 6.31 -4.50
C ARG A 55 23.48 6.97 -3.12
N GLU A 56 22.57 7.90 -2.87
CA GLU A 56 22.50 8.66 -1.61
C GLU A 56 22.28 7.74 -0.41
N CYS A 57 21.39 6.75 -0.52
CA CYS A 57 21.19 5.79 0.57
C CYS A 57 22.45 4.98 0.86
N LEU A 58 23.16 4.50 -0.16
CA LEU A 58 24.39 3.74 0.02
C LEU A 58 25.50 4.60 0.62
N GLU A 59 25.70 5.81 0.10
CA GLU A 59 26.75 6.75 0.54
C GLU A 59 26.52 7.21 1.98
N GLU A 60 25.29 7.59 2.32
CA GLU A 60 24.97 8.15 3.63
C GLU A 60 24.79 7.10 4.74
N SER A 61 24.45 5.85 4.40
CA SER A 61 24.11 4.84 5.41
C SER A 61 24.84 3.51 5.29
N GLY A 62 25.48 3.23 4.15
CA GLY A 62 26.04 1.91 3.84
C GLY A 62 24.99 0.85 3.47
N ILE A 63 23.69 1.21 3.45
CA ILE A 63 22.60 0.28 3.16
C ILE A 63 22.27 0.28 1.67
N ARG A 64 22.38 -0.90 1.05
CA ARG A 64 21.85 -1.14 -0.29
C ARG A 64 20.36 -1.45 -0.19
N ILE A 65 19.58 -0.75 -0.97
CA ILE A 65 18.12 -0.80 -0.93
C ILE A 65 17.51 -1.37 -2.20
N GLU A 66 16.31 -1.92 -2.06
CA GLU A 66 15.36 -2.14 -3.13
C GLU A 66 14.23 -1.14 -2.94
N LEU A 67 14.00 -0.29 -3.96
CA LEU A 67 12.87 0.62 -3.94
C LEU A 67 11.57 -0.19 -4.12
N LYS A 68 10.59 0.07 -3.26
CA LYS A 68 9.29 -0.61 -3.28
C LYS A 68 8.18 0.28 -3.86
N GLY A 69 8.39 1.59 -3.90
CA GLY A 69 7.47 2.52 -4.53
C GLY A 69 7.69 3.98 -4.15
N ILE A 70 6.74 4.82 -4.53
CA ILE A 70 6.76 6.27 -4.37
C ILE A 70 5.73 6.65 -3.30
N LEU A 71 6.18 7.38 -2.29
CA LEU A 71 5.32 7.94 -1.25
C LEU A 71 4.78 9.30 -1.64
N ARG A 72 5.63 10.12 -2.28
CA ARG A 72 5.24 11.48 -2.68
C ARG A 72 6.12 12.02 -3.79
N VAL A 73 5.51 12.80 -4.68
CA VAL A 73 6.20 13.70 -5.60
C VAL A 73 5.84 15.13 -5.21
N GLU A 74 6.84 15.97 -5.00
CA GLU A 74 6.67 17.35 -4.57
C GLU A 74 7.30 18.28 -5.58
N HIS A 75 6.58 19.34 -5.96
CA HIS A 75 7.07 20.36 -6.87
C HIS A 75 6.86 21.73 -6.21
N SER A 76 7.94 22.51 -6.10
CA SER A 76 7.92 23.83 -5.48
C SER A 76 8.63 24.83 -6.39
N VAL A 77 7.92 25.88 -6.77
CA VAL A 77 8.44 26.98 -7.61
C VAL A 77 8.96 28.09 -6.71
N TYR A 78 10.22 28.46 -6.85
CA TYR A 78 10.88 29.50 -6.05
C TYR A 78 11.17 30.72 -6.92
N GLY A 79 10.18 31.62 -6.98
CA GLY A 79 10.26 32.82 -7.82
C GLY A 79 10.33 32.50 -9.31
N PRO A 80 10.89 33.39 -10.14
CA PRO A 80 10.87 33.24 -11.60
C PRO A 80 12.03 32.39 -12.15
N THR A 81 12.96 31.93 -11.31
CA THR A 81 14.26 31.41 -11.77
C THR A 81 14.40 29.90 -11.69
N HIS A 82 13.83 29.27 -10.66
CA HIS A 82 14.00 27.83 -10.47
C HIS A 82 12.85 27.18 -9.69
N ALA A 83 12.70 25.88 -9.88
CA ALA A 83 11.93 25.01 -9.02
C ALA A 83 12.82 23.95 -8.36
N ARG A 84 12.23 23.32 -7.35
CA ARG A 84 12.70 22.07 -6.78
C ARG A 84 11.65 21.00 -7.00
N MET A 85 12.11 19.83 -7.42
CA MET A 85 11.30 18.62 -7.48
C MET A 85 11.88 17.62 -6.49
N ARG A 86 11.08 17.14 -5.54
CA ARG A 86 11.47 16.05 -4.64
C ARG A 86 10.66 14.81 -4.95
N VAL A 87 11.32 13.65 -4.96
CA VAL A 87 10.62 12.37 -4.95
C VAL A 87 10.99 11.62 -3.68
N VAL A 88 9.96 11.25 -2.93
CA VAL A 88 10.07 10.48 -1.68
C VAL A 88 9.75 9.03 -2.01
N PHE A 89 10.71 8.15 -1.83
CA PHE A 89 10.58 6.72 -2.07
C PHE A 89 10.38 5.95 -0.78
N PHE A 90 9.67 4.82 -0.86
CA PHE A 90 9.73 3.78 0.16
C PHE A 90 10.68 2.67 -0.31
N ALA A 91 11.50 2.18 0.60
CA ALA A 91 12.48 1.16 0.29
C ALA A 91 12.72 0.20 1.46
N MET A 92 13.33 -0.94 1.12
CA MET A 92 13.78 -1.94 2.08
C MET A 92 15.22 -2.32 1.77
N PRO A 93 16.01 -2.75 2.77
CA PRO A 93 17.34 -3.28 2.49
C PRO A 93 17.24 -4.55 1.64
N ILE A 94 18.16 -4.73 0.69
CA ILE A 94 18.20 -5.93 -0.17
C ILE A 94 18.55 -7.22 0.61
N ASP A 95 19.11 -7.07 1.82
CA ASP A 95 19.50 -8.17 2.70
C ASP A 95 19.18 -7.80 4.16
N GLU A 96 18.56 -8.73 4.90
CA GLU A 96 18.15 -8.58 6.30
C GLU A 96 19.33 -8.38 7.26
N LEU A 97 20.53 -8.81 6.87
CA LEU A 97 21.73 -8.74 7.70
C LEU A 97 22.54 -7.45 7.56
N GLN A 98 22.08 -6.49 6.73
CA GLN A 98 22.82 -5.24 6.55
C GLN A 98 22.79 -4.35 7.80
N ILE A 99 23.99 -3.94 8.21
CA ILE A 99 24.21 -3.08 9.36
C ILE A 99 24.55 -1.68 8.83
N PRO A 100 23.85 -0.62 9.28
CA PRO A 100 24.16 0.74 8.87
C PRO A 100 25.56 1.14 9.33
N LYS A 101 26.20 2.02 8.56
CA LYS A 101 27.57 2.44 8.83
C LYS A 101 27.69 3.15 10.18
N THR A 102 28.79 2.92 10.87
CA THR A 102 29.10 3.48 12.20
C THR A 102 30.33 4.38 12.20
N ILE A 103 31.07 4.43 11.10
CA ILE A 103 32.29 5.22 10.96
C ILE A 103 31.95 6.51 10.20
N PRO A 104 32.24 7.69 10.78
CA PRO A 104 32.02 8.97 10.12
C PRO A 104 32.83 9.12 8.83
N ASP A 105 32.23 9.75 7.83
CA ASP A 105 32.89 10.19 6.60
C ASP A 105 32.36 11.55 6.13
N LYS A 106 32.63 11.93 4.88
CA LYS A 106 32.17 13.20 4.30
C LYS A 106 30.65 13.26 4.11
N GLU A 107 29.98 12.12 4.02
CA GLU A 107 28.55 12.02 3.73
C GLU A 107 27.74 12.09 5.03
N SER A 108 28.12 11.33 6.05
CA SER A 108 27.40 11.33 7.33
C SER A 108 28.26 10.89 8.52
N GLU A 109 27.80 11.20 9.74
CA GLU A 109 28.48 10.81 10.98
C GLU A 109 28.25 9.33 11.32
N GLU A 110 27.02 8.85 11.14
CA GLU A 110 26.61 7.46 11.38
C GLU A 110 25.19 7.24 10.83
N ALA A 111 24.78 5.98 10.72
CA ALA A 111 23.40 5.58 10.47
C ALA A 111 22.96 4.51 11.47
N ARG A 112 21.65 4.39 11.72
CA ARG A 112 21.07 3.43 12.67
C ARG A 112 19.70 2.93 12.25
N TRP A 113 19.42 1.68 12.61
CA TRP A 113 18.05 1.16 12.66
C TRP A 113 17.39 1.61 13.96
N VAL A 114 16.27 2.33 13.87
CA VAL A 114 15.58 2.95 15.00
C VAL A 114 14.08 2.65 15.00
N THR A 115 13.50 2.45 16.18
CA THR A 115 12.03 2.39 16.35
C THR A 115 11.44 3.81 16.38
N LEU A 116 10.11 3.94 16.29
CA LEU A 116 9.45 5.24 16.51
C LEU A 116 9.71 5.81 17.91
N ASP A 117 9.86 4.95 18.92
CA ASP A 117 10.22 5.39 20.28
C ASP A 117 11.67 5.85 20.38
N ASP A 118 12.59 5.21 19.65
CA ASP A 118 13.97 5.71 19.50
C ASP A 118 13.99 7.10 18.86
N LEU A 119 13.19 7.33 17.82
CA LEU A 119 13.08 8.64 17.17
C LEU A 119 12.57 9.71 18.14
N ARG A 120 11.58 9.39 19.00
CA ARG A 120 11.12 10.30 20.05
C ARG A 120 12.21 10.64 21.07
N ARG A 121 13.10 9.68 21.36
CA ARG A 121 14.28 9.92 22.22
C ARG A 121 15.31 10.78 21.51
N LEU A 122 15.63 10.48 20.25
CA LEU A 122 16.56 11.25 19.43
C LEU A 122 16.10 12.70 19.27
N ALA A 123 14.80 12.95 19.09
CA ALA A 123 14.23 14.29 18.98
C ALA A 123 14.48 15.19 20.20
N LYS A 124 14.68 14.60 21.40
CA LYS A 124 15.01 15.33 22.63
C LYS A 124 16.51 15.57 22.80
N GLY A 125 17.35 14.89 22.04
CA GLY A 125 18.81 15.00 22.09
C GLY A 125 19.33 16.21 21.31
N ARG A 126 20.67 16.38 21.32
CA ARG A 126 21.38 17.32 20.42
C ARG A 126 22.26 16.50 19.47
N PRO A 127 22.19 16.71 18.14
CA PRO A 127 21.44 17.76 17.43
C PRO A 127 19.91 17.60 17.37
N GLY A 128 19.35 16.43 17.71
CA GLY A 128 17.91 16.17 17.55
C GLY A 128 17.57 15.61 16.17
N LEU A 129 16.29 15.67 15.79
CA LEU A 129 15.87 15.39 14.40
C LEU A 129 16.02 16.66 13.57
N ARG A 130 16.48 16.53 12.31
CA ARG A 130 16.55 17.66 11.38
C ARG A 130 15.18 18.22 11.01
N GLY A 131 14.17 17.36 10.97
CA GLY A 131 12.78 17.70 10.65
C GLY A 131 11.82 16.57 11.01
N PRO A 132 10.50 16.78 10.86
CA PRO A 132 9.50 15.80 11.27
C PRO A 132 9.35 14.63 10.27
N GLU A 133 9.87 14.78 9.04
CA GLU A 133 9.60 13.86 7.92
C GLU A 133 9.87 12.39 8.26
N LEU A 134 10.98 12.07 8.95
CA LEU A 134 11.32 10.70 9.34
C LEU A 134 10.25 10.08 10.26
N TYR A 135 9.70 10.87 11.17
CA TYR A 135 8.64 10.44 12.08
C TYR A 135 7.29 10.36 11.37
N GLU A 136 6.97 11.35 10.55
CA GLU A 136 5.71 11.43 9.80
C GLU A 136 5.58 10.27 8.81
N TRP A 137 6.62 9.98 8.04
CA TRP A 137 6.60 8.88 7.09
C TRP A 137 6.55 7.51 7.77
N GLY A 138 7.30 7.33 8.86
CA GLY A 138 7.20 6.10 9.64
C GLY A 138 5.77 5.85 10.15
N GLY A 139 5.16 6.87 10.74
CA GLY A 139 3.77 6.81 11.20
C GLY A 139 2.73 6.67 10.08
N TYR A 140 2.98 7.26 8.90
CA TYR A 140 2.12 7.12 7.73
C TYR A 140 2.06 5.66 7.25
N ILE A 141 3.23 5.02 7.08
CA ILE A 141 3.32 3.63 6.65
C ILE A 141 2.73 2.66 7.68
N GLU A 142 3.01 2.86 8.97
CA GLU A 142 2.44 2.02 10.04
C GLU A 142 0.91 2.07 10.08
N LYS A 143 0.29 3.14 9.57
CA LYS A 143 -1.16 3.31 9.49
C LYS A 143 -1.78 2.84 8.17
N GLY A 144 -1.04 2.15 7.30
CA GLY A 144 -1.59 1.72 6.01
C GLY A 144 -1.48 2.76 4.90
N GLY A 145 -0.54 3.69 5.00
CA GLY A 145 -0.27 4.67 3.97
C GLY A 145 0.01 4.02 2.60
N MET A 146 -0.52 4.64 1.54
CA MET A 146 -0.36 4.17 0.16
C MET A 146 1.09 4.30 -0.30
N ILE A 147 1.55 3.30 -1.04
CA ILE A 147 2.85 3.30 -1.70
C ILE A 147 2.58 3.13 -3.20
N ALA A 148 2.77 4.21 -3.97
CA ALA A 148 2.49 4.18 -5.40
C ALA A 148 3.55 3.34 -6.15
N PRO A 149 3.19 2.63 -7.24
CA PRO A 149 4.16 1.84 -8.00
C PRO A 149 5.29 2.69 -8.59
N LEU A 150 6.51 2.17 -8.61
CA LEU A 150 7.67 2.89 -9.17
C LEU A 150 7.50 3.28 -10.63
N HIS A 151 6.77 2.48 -11.42
CA HIS A 151 6.55 2.76 -12.84
C HIS A 151 5.70 4.01 -13.11
N PHE A 152 5.15 4.66 -12.07
CA PHE A 152 4.56 6.00 -12.21
C PHE A 152 5.63 7.08 -12.43
N LEU A 153 6.90 6.80 -12.10
CA LEU A 153 8.05 7.55 -12.61
C LEU A 153 8.55 6.85 -13.86
N CYS A 154 8.20 7.41 -15.00
CA CYS A 154 8.63 6.96 -16.32
C CYS A 154 9.14 8.16 -17.11
N ARG A 155 9.88 7.90 -18.19
CA ARG A 155 10.26 8.96 -19.12
C ARG A 155 9.05 9.41 -19.93
N GLU A 156 9.07 10.65 -20.40
CA GLU A 156 7.99 11.21 -21.23
C GLU A 156 7.80 10.44 -22.56
N ASP A 157 8.86 9.82 -23.08
CA ASP A 157 8.86 9.01 -24.30
C ASP A 157 8.42 7.56 -24.07
N GLU A 158 8.24 7.14 -22.81
CA GLU A 158 7.71 5.81 -22.51
C GLU A 158 6.20 5.75 -22.81
N PRO A 159 5.72 4.61 -23.37
CA PRO A 159 4.31 4.45 -23.66
C PRO A 159 3.50 4.53 -22.36
N THR A 160 2.35 5.22 -22.41
CA THR A 160 1.42 5.25 -21.29
C THR A 160 1.12 3.81 -20.86
N PRO A 161 1.34 3.46 -19.58
CA PRO A 161 1.11 2.10 -19.11
C PRO A 161 -0.36 1.77 -19.31
N THR A 162 -0.64 0.75 -20.11
CA THR A 162 -1.98 0.19 -20.22
C THR A 162 -2.29 -0.47 -18.88
N PRO A 163 -3.36 -0.08 -18.16
CA PRO A 163 -3.81 -0.81 -17.00
C PRO A 163 -3.95 -2.27 -17.42
N GLN A 164 -3.26 -3.19 -16.73
CA GLN A 164 -3.49 -4.60 -16.93
C GLN A 164 -4.92 -4.88 -16.50
N LEU A 165 -5.87 -4.78 -17.44
CA LEU A 165 -7.11 -5.51 -17.37
C LEU A 165 -6.67 -6.95 -17.12
N LEU A 166 -7.07 -7.49 -15.97
CA LEU A 166 -6.95 -8.91 -15.61
C LEU A 166 -7.73 -9.75 -16.63
N SER A 167 -7.27 -9.75 -17.88
CA SER A 167 -7.76 -10.56 -18.96
C SER A 167 -7.04 -11.89 -18.81
N GLY A 168 -7.67 -12.76 -18.04
CA GLY A 168 -7.16 -14.08 -17.78
C GLY A 168 -6.87 -14.83 -19.07
N ARG A 169 -5.72 -15.51 -19.10
CA ARG A 169 -5.62 -16.85 -19.68
C ARG A 169 -4.74 -17.69 -18.76
N GLY A 170 -5.27 -18.87 -18.46
CA GLY A 170 -4.72 -19.78 -17.48
C GLY A 170 -3.42 -20.44 -17.90
N ASN A 171 -2.90 -21.24 -16.96
CA ASN A 171 -1.69 -22.04 -17.04
C ASN A 171 -0.37 -21.28 -17.00
N GLU A 172 -0.14 -20.55 -15.91
CA GLU A 172 1.20 -20.44 -15.36
C GLU A 172 1.22 -21.25 -14.07
N THR A 173 2.16 -22.20 -13.99
CA THR A 173 2.45 -22.98 -12.78
C THR A 173 2.43 -22.05 -11.56
N ILE A 174 1.46 -22.25 -10.66
CA ILE A 174 1.37 -21.54 -9.37
C ILE A 174 2.79 -21.51 -8.79
N PRO A 175 3.44 -20.33 -8.71
CA PRO A 175 4.79 -20.25 -8.17
C PRO A 175 4.83 -20.91 -6.81
N ARG A 176 5.88 -21.65 -6.48
CA ARG A 176 6.00 -22.35 -5.17
C ARG A 176 5.71 -21.40 -4.00
N ASP A 177 6.10 -20.14 -4.17
CA ASP A 177 5.90 -19.05 -3.23
C ASP A 177 4.42 -18.68 -3.05
N LEU A 178 3.59 -18.76 -4.10
CA LEU A 178 2.14 -18.51 -4.01
C LEU A 178 1.44 -19.61 -3.20
N LYS A 179 1.82 -20.89 -3.37
CA LYS A 179 1.24 -21.97 -2.55
C LYS A 179 1.55 -21.78 -1.08
N SER A 180 2.82 -21.47 -0.75
CA SER A 180 3.19 -21.19 0.65
C SER A 180 2.49 -19.96 1.20
N PHE A 181 2.30 -18.91 0.39
CA PHE A 181 1.59 -17.70 0.79
C PHE A 181 0.11 -17.98 1.05
N ILE A 182 -0.57 -18.74 0.17
CA ILE A 182 -1.95 -19.18 0.38
C ILE A 182 -2.06 -20.02 1.66
N SER A 183 -1.16 -20.97 1.90
CA SER A 183 -1.16 -21.75 3.14
C SER A 183 -0.89 -20.90 4.38
N ALA A 184 -0.07 -19.86 4.28
CA ALA A 184 0.15 -18.91 5.36
C ALA A 184 -1.11 -18.08 5.63
N LEU A 185 -1.82 -17.63 4.59
CA LEU A 185 -3.14 -17.01 4.72
C LEU A 185 -4.12 -17.97 5.39
N GLU A 186 -4.31 -19.17 4.89
CA GLU A 186 -5.26 -20.14 5.46
C GLU A 186 -5.02 -20.41 6.95
N ARG A 187 -3.76 -20.38 7.41
CA ARG A 187 -3.38 -20.53 8.82
C ARG A 187 -3.40 -19.24 9.64
N GLY A 188 -3.53 -18.07 9.00
CA GLY A 188 -3.39 -16.77 9.67
C GLY A 188 -1.96 -16.47 10.13
N ASP A 189 -0.95 -17.00 9.46
CA ASP A 189 0.47 -16.82 9.79
C ASP A 189 0.95 -15.43 9.34
N GLU A 190 0.63 -14.42 10.15
CA GLU A 190 0.96 -13.03 9.88
C GLU A 190 2.46 -12.77 9.69
N ALA A 191 3.32 -13.51 10.39
CA ALA A 191 4.77 -13.29 10.33
C ALA A 191 5.31 -13.66 8.95
N SER A 192 4.92 -14.84 8.45
CA SER A 192 5.28 -15.29 7.10
C SER A 192 4.71 -14.36 6.03
N LEU A 193 3.45 -13.92 6.20
CA LEU A 193 2.80 -13.00 5.26
C LEU A 193 3.49 -11.63 5.24
N LYS A 194 3.76 -11.03 6.40
CA LYS A 194 4.50 -9.77 6.51
C LYS A 194 5.88 -9.90 5.87
N LYS A 195 6.62 -10.98 6.17
CA LYS A 195 7.94 -11.22 5.57
C LYS A 195 7.86 -11.29 4.04
N ALA A 196 6.89 -12.03 3.49
CA ALA A 196 6.73 -12.16 2.04
C ALA A 196 6.31 -10.85 1.36
N VAL A 197 5.33 -10.12 1.93
CA VAL A 197 4.91 -8.81 1.43
C VAL A 197 6.09 -7.82 1.43
N LEU A 198 6.83 -7.76 2.54
CA LEU A 198 8.02 -6.91 2.65
C LEU A 198 9.12 -7.31 1.64
N ALA A 199 9.28 -8.60 1.36
CA ALA A 199 10.17 -9.10 0.32
C ALA A 199 9.71 -8.77 -1.12
N GLY A 200 8.58 -8.06 -1.31
CA GLY A 200 8.08 -7.67 -2.63
C GLY A 200 7.19 -8.72 -3.31
N PHE A 201 6.64 -9.67 -2.54
CA PHE A 201 5.69 -10.64 -3.09
C PHE A 201 4.47 -9.92 -3.71
N ASN A 202 4.14 -10.26 -4.96
CA ASN A 202 2.97 -9.69 -5.63
C ASN A 202 1.67 -10.19 -4.98
N VAL A 203 0.99 -9.32 -4.23
CA VAL A 203 -0.26 -9.65 -3.53
C VAL A 203 -1.51 -9.62 -4.42
N ASN A 204 -1.39 -9.16 -5.67
CA ASN A 204 -2.51 -9.02 -6.62
C ASN A 204 -2.69 -10.24 -7.54
N LEU A 205 -2.02 -11.35 -7.24
CA LEU A 205 -2.13 -12.58 -8.01
C LEU A 205 -3.55 -13.16 -7.96
N VAL A 206 -4.01 -13.63 -9.12
CA VAL A 206 -5.23 -14.44 -9.24
C VAL A 206 -4.92 -15.87 -8.81
N ILE A 207 -5.70 -16.41 -7.88
CA ILE A 207 -5.42 -17.69 -7.22
C ILE A 207 -6.29 -18.85 -7.73
N ASN A 208 -7.29 -18.59 -8.57
CA ASN A 208 -8.16 -19.62 -9.14
C ASN A 208 -8.84 -19.16 -10.44
N ASP A 209 -9.54 -20.11 -11.09
CA ASP A 209 -10.37 -19.91 -12.28
C ASP A 209 -11.53 -18.92 -12.09
N LYS A 210 -11.87 -18.60 -10.85
CA LYS A 210 -12.91 -17.64 -10.50
C LYS A 210 -12.41 -16.20 -10.40
N SER A 211 -11.16 -15.93 -10.78
CA SER A 211 -10.52 -14.62 -10.64
C SER A 211 -10.46 -14.11 -9.20
N TRP A 212 -10.34 -15.02 -8.21
CA TRP A 212 -10.11 -14.57 -6.84
C TRP A 212 -8.68 -14.06 -6.71
N THR A 213 -8.51 -12.99 -5.96
CA THR A 213 -7.19 -12.55 -5.50
C THR A 213 -6.92 -13.07 -4.09
N LEU A 214 -5.70 -12.87 -3.59
CA LEU A 214 -5.35 -13.17 -2.20
C LEU A 214 -6.23 -12.38 -1.21
N LEU A 215 -6.60 -11.14 -1.57
CA LEU A 215 -7.48 -10.31 -0.76
C LEU A 215 -8.90 -10.90 -0.66
N HIS A 216 -9.46 -11.42 -1.77
CA HIS A 216 -10.74 -12.13 -1.74
C HIS A 216 -10.71 -13.34 -0.80
N LEU A 217 -9.63 -14.12 -0.83
CA LEU A 217 -9.46 -15.27 0.06
C LEU A 217 -9.40 -14.85 1.52
N ALA A 218 -8.56 -13.86 1.86
CA ALA A 218 -8.43 -13.36 3.22
C ALA A 218 -9.75 -12.81 3.76
N CYS A 219 -10.54 -12.12 2.93
CA CYS A 219 -11.88 -11.67 3.29
C CYS A 219 -12.85 -12.82 3.55
N LYS A 220 -12.82 -13.85 2.70
CA LYS A 220 -13.66 -15.05 2.90
C LYS A 220 -13.33 -15.78 4.21
N LEU A 221 -12.05 -15.82 4.56
CA LEU A 221 -11.56 -16.46 5.79
C LEU A 221 -11.80 -15.61 7.05
N ASN A 222 -12.32 -14.39 6.92
CA ASN A 222 -12.54 -13.44 8.02
C ASN A 222 -11.27 -13.15 8.84
N GLN A 223 -10.11 -13.05 8.18
CA GLN A 223 -8.84 -12.80 8.85
C GLN A 223 -8.44 -11.33 8.73
N GLU A 224 -8.90 -10.52 9.69
CA GLU A 224 -8.70 -9.07 9.66
C GLU A 224 -7.23 -8.65 9.54
N ASN A 225 -6.34 -9.26 10.34
CA ASN A 225 -4.91 -8.94 10.29
C ASN A 225 -4.28 -9.31 8.94
N CYS A 226 -4.69 -10.43 8.33
CA CYS A 226 -4.20 -10.83 7.01
C CYS A 226 -4.68 -9.87 5.92
N VAL A 227 -5.93 -9.39 6.00
CA VAL A 227 -6.45 -8.36 5.12
C VAL A 227 -5.65 -7.06 5.25
N GLN A 228 -5.34 -6.62 6.47
CA GLN A 228 -4.51 -5.44 6.69
C GLN A 228 -3.10 -5.60 6.10
N ILE A 229 -2.47 -6.77 6.27
CA ILE A 229 -1.15 -7.08 5.70
C ILE A 229 -1.18 -7.02 4.17
N LEU A 230 -2.21 -7.59 3.54
CA LEU A 230 -2.37 -7.57 2.09
C LEU A 230 -2.60 -6.16 1.57
N LEU A 231 -3.45 -5.36 2.22
CA LEU A 231 -3.68 -3.96 1.86
C LEU A 231 -2.41 -3.11 2.00
N LEU A 232 -1.64 -3.31 3.09
CA LEU A 232 -0.31 -2.72 3.27
C LEU A 232 0.66 -3.12 2.15
N GLY A 233 0.52 -4.33 1.61
CA GLY A 233 1.27 -4.83 0.48
C GLY A 233 0.83 -4.30 -0.89
N GLY A 234 -0.14 -3.37 -0.94
CA GLY A 234 -0.66 -2.83 -2.19
C GLY A 234 -1.71 -3.73 -2.87
N ALA A 235 -2.44 -4.53 -2.09
CA ALA A 235 -3.55 -5.31 -2.63
C ALA A 235 -4.63 -4.37 -3.22
N ASP A 236 -5.05 -4.68 -4.44
CA ASP A 236 -6.08 -3.97 -5.16
C ASP A 236 -7.44 -4.26 -4.54
N ILE A 237 -7.94 -3.29 -3.78
CA ILE A 237 -9.25 -3.34 -3.14
C ILE A 237 -10.40 -3.27 -4.15
N ALA A 238 -10.14 -2.75 -5.36
CA ALA A 238 -11.12 -2.66 -6.44
C ALA A 238 -11.23 -3.96 -7.25
N ALA A 239 -10.37 -4.95 -7.00
CA ALA A 239 -10.39 -6.21 -7.71
C ALA A 239 -11.76 -6.89 -7.58
N SER A 240 -12.22 -7.45 -8.69
CA SER A 240 -13.46 -8.20 -8.77
C SER A 240 -13.25 -9.56 -9.42
N THR A 241 -14.08 -10.52 -8.99
CA THR A 241 -14.10 -11.87 -9.54
C THR A 241 -14.77 -11.90 -10.92
N HIS A 242 -14.72 -13.04 -11.62
CA HIS A 242 -15.42 -13.23 -12.90
C HIS A 242 -16.95 -13.02 -12.84
N LYS A 243 -17.55 -13.03 -11.64
CA LYS A 243 -18.97 -12.70 -11.41
C LYS A 243 -19.19 -11.25 -10.99
N ASN A 244 -18.21 -10.36 -11.18
CA ASN A 244 -18.20 -8.98 -10.68
C ASN A 244 -18.36 -8.83 -9.15
N ARG A 245 -18.07 -9.88 -8.37
CA ARG A 245 -18.05 -9.79 -6.90
C ARG A 245 -16.74 -9.17 -6.44
N ASN A 246 -16.82 -8.12 -5.62
CA ASN A 246 -15.68 -7.49 -4.95
C ASN A 246 -15.41 -8.11 -3.56
N VAL A 247 -14.39 -7.61 -2.87
CA VAL A 247 -13.97 -8.08 -1.54
C VAL A 247 -15.02 -7.93 -0.43
N ILE A 248 -15.93 -6.94 -0.53
CA ILE A 248 -17.01 -6.73 0.45
C ILE A 248 -18.09 -7.81 0.30
N HIS A 249 -18.35 -8.31 -0.92
CA HIS A 249 -19.23 -9.48 -1.10
C HIS A 249 -18.71 -10.72 -0.34
N PHE A 250 -17.39 -10.88 -0.25
CA PHE A 250 -16.77 -11.98 0.48
C PHE A 250 -16.80 -11.76 2.00
N ALA A 251 -16.53 -10.54 2.46
CA ALA A 251 -16.70 -10.17 3.86
C ALA A 251 -18.16 -10.40 4.31
N ALA A 252 -19.13 -10.02 3.48
CA ALA A 252 -20.57 -10.20 3.71
C ALA A 252 -21.02 -11.67 3.80
N GLN A 253 -20.23 -12.61 3.25
CA GLN A 253 -20.46 -14.04 3.36
C GLN A 253 -19.86 -14.65 4.63
N SER A 254 -19.02 -13.92 5.35
CA SER A 254 -18.33 -14.36 6.55
C SER A 254 -19.04 -13.88 7.82
N THR A 255 -18.88 -14.60 8.94
CA THR A 255 -19.53 -14.25 10.21
C THR A 255 -18.62 -14.51 11.41
N PRO A 256 -18.61 -13.64 12.43
CA PRO A 256 -19.00 -12.22 12.46
C PRO A 256 -17.79 -11.35 12.08
N SER A 257 -17.94 -10.37 11.19
CA SER A 257 -16.79 -9.58 10.70
C SER A 257 -16.95 -8.08 10.89
N THR A 258 -16.08 -7.48 11.70
CA THR A 258 -15.74 -6.04 11.65
C THR A 258 -14.97 -5.68 10.38
N LEU A 259 -14.64 -6.67 9.56
CA LEU A 259 -13.83 -6.55 8.36
C LEU A 259 -14.36 -5.53 7.34
N VAL A 260 -15.69 -5.36 7.27
CA VAL A 260 -16.31 -4.33 6.41
C VAL A 260 -15.79 -2.94 6.77
N ASN A 261 -15.61 -2.63 8.05
CA ASN A 261 -15.08 -1.33 8.49
C ASN A 261 -13.64 -1.13 8.01
N VAL A 262 -12.81 -2.17 8.08
CA VAL A 262 -11.41 -2.14 7.60
C VAL A 262 -11.36 -1.91 6.10
N LEU A 263 -12.17 -2.65 5.34
CA LEU A 263 -12.24 -2.52 3.87
C LEU A 263 -12.75 -1.14 3.45
N ILE A 264 -13.80 -0.63 4.10
CA ILE A 264 -14.34 0.70 3.78
C ILE A 264 -13.36 1.81 4.16
N ALA A 265 -12.67 1.69 5.30
CA ALA A 265 -11.63 2.64 5.67
C ALA A 265 -10.50 2.67 4.62
N ALA A 266 -10.07 1.51 4.12
CA ALA A 266 -9.07 1.41 3.07
C ALA A 266 -9.57 1.91 1.70
N ALA A 267 -10.85 1.74 1.38
CA ALA A 267 -11.47 2.18 0.13
C ALA A 267 -11.75 3.70 0.07
N ARG A 268 -11.66 4.43 1.20
CA ARG A 268 -11.91 5.89 1.28
C ARG A 268 -10.76 6.77 0.73
N LEU A 269 -9.73 6.19 0.12
CA LEU A 269 -8.69 6.92 -0.63
C LEU A 269 -9.28 7.48 -1.96
N PRO A 270 -8.67 8.48 -2.62
CA PRO A 270 -9.36 9.63 -3.24
C PRO A 270 -10.26 9.36 -4.47
N ASN A 271 -10.40 8.11 -4.89
CA ASN A 271 -11.37 7.70 -5.90
C ASN A 271 -12.55 7.04 -5.19
N LYS A 272 -13.68 7.76 -5.08
CA LYS A 272 -14.95 7.27 -4.51
C LYS A 272 -15.41 6.00 -5.24
N LEU A 273 -14.90 4.84 -4.85
CA LEU A 273 -15.32 3.56 -5.39
C LEU A 273 -16.47 3.04 -4.52
N ASP A 274 -17.65 2.91 -5.12
CA ASP A 274 -18.87 2.45 -4.44
C ASP A 274 -18.89 0.92 -4.27
N LEU A 275 -17.85 0.40 -3.62
CA LEU A 275 -17.70 -1.04 -3.37
C LEU A 275 -18.84 -1.59 -2.50
N ILE A 276 -19.38 -0.76 -1.61
CA ILE A 276 -20.44 -1.16 -0.66
C ILE A 276 -21.77 -1.46 -1.38
N ASN A 277 -22.01 -0.83 -2.54
CA ASN A 277 -23.24 -1.00 -3.34
C ASN A 277 -23.04 -1.68 -4.69
N GLN A 278 -21.80 -1.96 -5.11
CA GLN A 278 -21.52 -2.68 -6.34
C GLN A 278 -22.32 -3.99 -6.39
N GLN A 279 -23.02 -4.23 -7.50
CA GLN A 279 -23.78 -5.45 -7.72
C GLN A 279 -22.96 -6.46 -8.53
N ASP A 280 -23.08 -7.74 -8.18
CA ASP A 280 -22.54 -8.84 -8.96
C ASP A 280 -23.35 -9.09 -10.26
N ASP A 281 -22.95 -10.07 -11.07
CA ASP A 281 -23.62 -10.40 -12.34
C ASP A 281 -25.09 -10.80 -12.19
N GLU A 282 -25.54 -11.18 -10.99
CA GLU A 282 -26.93 -11.54 -10.67
C GLU A 282 -27.69 -10.34 -10.08
N GLY A 283 -27.04 -9.17 -10.00
CA GLY A 283 -27.58 -7.96 -9.39
C GLY A 283 -27.50 -7.97 -7.86
N ASN A 284 -26.80 -8.92 -7.23
CA ASN A 284 -26.74 -8.98 -5.77
C ASN A 284 -25.62 -8.05 -5.26
N SER A 285 -25.97 -7.10 -4.40
CA SER A 285 -25.01 -6.27 -3.65
C SER A 285 -24.48 -7.02 -2.41
N PRO A 286 -23.40 -6.56 -1.74
CA PRO A 286 -22.94 -7.17 -0.49
C PRO A 286 -24.04 -7.32 0.57
N LEU A 287 -24.99 -6.37 0.63
CA LEU A 287 -26.12 -6.41 1.55
C LEU A 287 -27.09 -7.58 1.25
N HIS A 288 -27.26 -7.96 -0.02
CA HIS A 288 -28.02 -9.17 -0.39
C HIS A 288 -27.34 -10.44 0.17
N PHE A 289 -26.01 -10.52 0.11
CA PHE A 289 -25.25 -11.66 0.65
C PHE A 289 -25.31 -11.73 2.18
N ALA A 290 -25.31 -10.58 2.86
CA ALA A 290 -25.50 -10.53 4.31
C ALA A 290 -26.88 -11.04 4.73
N ALA A 291 -27.92 -10.74 3.94
CA ALA A 291 -29.30 -11.18 4.21
C ALA A 291 -29.55 -12.67 3.92
N ALA A 292 -28.74 -13.29 3.06
CA ALA A 292 -28.91 -14.68 2.61
C ALA A 292 -28.63 -15.75 3.67
N SER A 293 -28.21 -15.38 4.89
CA SER A 293 -27.96 -16.35 5.96
C SER A 293 -28.44 -15.84 7.31
N PRO A 294 -29.07 -16.70 8.13
CA PRO A 294 -29.53 -16.31 9.46
C PRO A 294 -28.35 -15.95 10.38
N GLY A 295 -28.62 -15.14 11.41
CA GLY A 295 -27.62 -14.79 12.43
C GLY A 295 -26.64 -13.66 12.04
N ARG A 296 -26.93 -12.89 10.98
CA ARG A 296 -26.08 -11.82 10.44
C ARG A 296 -26.56 -10.40 10.72
N ALA A 297 -27.41 -10.20 11.72
CA ALA A 297 -27.97 -8.89 12.05
C ALA A 297 -26.89 -7.81 12.27
N PHE A 298 -25.82 -8.15 13.00
CA PHE A 298 -24.69 -7.23 13.21
C PHE A 298 -24.01 -6.82 11.89
N LEU A 299 -23.79 -7.76 10.97
CA LEU A 299 -23.15 -7.47 9.68
C LEU A 299 -24.06 -6.61 8.79
N TRP A 300 -25.37 -6.85 8.84
CA TRP A 300 -26.37 -6.00 8.19
C TRP A 300 -26.27 -4.56 8.71
N GLU A 301 -26.28 -4.37 10.03
CA GLU A 301 -26.14 -3.05 10.65
C GLU A 301 -24.85 -2.35 10.22
N VAL A 302 -23.71 -3.04 10.30
CA VAL A 302 -22.40 -2.51 9.87
C VAL A 302 -22.40 -2.09 8.40
N LEU A 303 -23.01 -2.87 7.50
CA LEU A 303 -23.11 -2.51 6.08
C LEU A 303 -23.98 -1.26 5.88
N ILE A 304 -25.13 -1.18 6.55
CA ILE A 304 -26.04 0.00 6.50
C ILE A 304 -25.34 1.25 7.03
N GLU A 305 -24.66 1.16 8.17
CA GLU A 305 -23.92 2.27 8.77
C GLU A 305 -22.80 2.79 7.86
N ASN A 306 -22.23 1.91 7.03
CA ASN A 306 -21.21 2.28 6.03
C ASN A 306 -21.79 2.69 4.67
N GLY A 307 -23.11 2.85 4.55
CA GLY A 307 -23.77 3.41 3.37
C GLY A 307 -24.28 2.39 2.35
N ALA A 308 -24.50 1.14 2.75
CA ALA A 308 -25.18 0.17 1.91
C ALA A 308 -26.64 0.57 1.64
N ASP A 309 -27.06 0.52 0.37
CA ASP A 309 -28.43 0.80 -0.05
C ASP A 309 -29.30 -0.47 0.04
N SER A 310 -30.24 -0.44 0.99
CA SER A 310 -31.22 -1.51 1.23
C SER A 310 -32.34 -1.57 0.20
N ASN A 311 -32.37 -0.65 -0.77
CA ASN A 311 -33.37 -0.61 -1.83
C ASN A 311 -32.90 -1.16 -3.18
N LEU A 312 -31.61 -1.48 -3.33
CA LEU A 312 -31.09 -2.11 -4.54
C LEU A 312 -31.86 -3.38 -4.84
N ARG A 313 -32.19 -3.61 -6.11
CA ARG A 313 -32.87 -4.82 -6.57
C ARG A 313 -31.92 -5.65 -7.39
N ASN A 314 -31.87 -6.95 -7.10
CA ASN A 314 -31.19 -7.90 -7.95
C ASN A 314 -32.00 -8.20 -9.23
N GLN A 315 -31.49 -9.08 -10.09
CA GLN A 315 -32.17 -9.42 -11.35
C GLN A 315 -33.52 -10.13 -11.17
N GLN A 316 -33.79 -10.68 -9.98
CA GLN A 316 -35.09 -11.26 -9.62
C GLN A 316 -36.06 -10.18 -9.11
N GLY A 317 -35.64 -8.92 -9.08
CA GLY A 317 -36.42 -7.80 -8.54
C GLY A 317 -36.46 -7.78 -7.01
N LEU A 318 -35.68 -8.62 -6.32
CA LEU A 318 -35.69 -8.73 -4.87
C LEU A 318 -34.74 -7.70 -4.26
N LYS A 319 -35.17 -7.06 -3.16
CA LYS A 319 -34.30 -6.27 -2.29
C LYS A 319 -33.52 -7.19 -1.35
N PRO A 320 -32.44 -6.71 -0.71
CA PRO A 320 -31.71 -7.49 0.29
C PRO A 320 -32.61 -8.09 1.37
N ALA A 321 -33.56 -7.30 1.91
CA ALA A 321 -34.48 -7.78 2.95
C ALA A 321 -35.41 -8.92 2.46
N ASP A 322 -35.77 -8.94 1.17
CA ASP A 322 -36.64 -9.97 0.59
C ASP A 322 -35.91 -11.33 0.53
N ILE A 323 -34.57 -11.34 0.42
CA ILE A 323 -33.75 -12.56 0.40
C ILE A 323 -33.84 -13.30 1.74
N ALA A 324 -33.87 -12.57 2.86
CA ALA A 324 -33.99 -13.17 4.19
C ALA A 324 -35.33 -13.90 4.38
N SER A 325 -36.41 -13.37 3.79
CA SER A 325 -37.75 -13.97 3.84
C SER A 325 -37.86 -15.26 3.02
N ILE A 326 -37.12 -15.38 1.92
CA ILE A 326 -37.09 -16.60 1.09
C ILE A 326 -36.19 -17.68 1.70
N SER A 327 -35.12 -17.26 2.38
CA SER A 327 -34.13 -18.15 3.00
C SER A 327 -34.60 -18.77 4.32
N GLN A 328 -35.78 -18.40 4.83
CA GLN A 328 -36.46 -19.03 5.97
C GLN A 328 -37.69 -19.85 5.53
N PRO A 329 -37.55 -20.98 4.82
CA PRO A 329 -38.64 -21.93 4.70
C PRO A 329 -38.71 -22.79 5.97
N GLY A 330 -39.64 -22.44 6.88
CA GLY A 330 -40.11 -23.31 7.95
C GLY A 330 -39.28 -23.33 9.23
N ILE A 331 -39.73 -22.57 10.23
CA ILE A 331 -39.67 -22.96 11.64
C ILE A 331 -41.09 -22.85 12.18
#